data_AF-A0A291LZH8-F1
#
_entry.id   AF-A0A291LZH8-F1
#
_cell.length_a   1.000
_cell.length_b   1.000
_cell.length_c   1.000
_cell.angle_alpha   90.00
_cell.angle_beta   90.00
_cell.angle_gamma   90.00
#
_symmetry.space_group_name_H-M   'P 1'
#
loop_
_entity.id
_entity.type
_entity.pdbx_description
1 polymer ?
#
loop_
_entity_poly.entity_id
_entity_poly.type
_entity_poly.pdbx_seq_one_letter_code
_entity_poly.pdbx_strand_id
1 'polypeptide(L)'
;MTGDTRADHDQAGPAPDAGADRPAPGTPPHVTYFFDTAFAPCTLVSLLSVLRRTPGPIRVTLHPTEDPGTMARDLEIYGAAFPQADLRLEPVDLAPFRHLKRGRLPLAARSRLLLPEIHRGRVIYLDGDVIARRDLNALWQTDLQGRAIGACLAPGVQVMLAKARTSRAASARKAADKTLARGRKLDGIDMHGYFNSGVMLLDLDRIRARGLAEPMRDIEATARYTSRDQDWLNMVFRDDRLILPPEWNSGWGDPKTGKSYVPAELRDRFKVSREDPAIIHFTGFEKPWQAASAPWRWHLVHQPLQRRLRARYWDEYQTMKRAAEALLGRSLHTEAAA
;
A
#
# COMPACT_ATOMS: atom_id res chain seq x y z
N MET A 1 34.14 -25.33 -45.32
CA MET A 1 34.64 -25.35 -43.94
C MET A 1 33.64 -24.59 -43.08
N THR A 2 32.69 -25.32 -42.54
CA THR A 2 31.63 -24.86 -41.64
C THR A 2 32.19 -24.83 -40.23
N GLY A 3 32.40 -23.63 -39.69
CA GLY A 3 32.77 -23.42 -38.29
C GLY A 3 31.52 -23.10 -37.48
N ASP A 4 31.01 -24.10 -36.78
CA ASP A 4 29.89 -24.00 -35.84
C ASP A 4 30.47 -23.71 -34.44
N THR A 5 30.33 -22.47 -33.96
CA THR A 5 30.66 -22.09 -32.58
C THR A 5 29.37 -22.05 -31.77
N ARG A 6 29.13 -23.14 -31.02
CA ARG A 6 28.16 -23.21 -29.92
C ARG A 6 28.47 -22.13 -28.90
N ALA A 7 27.51 -21.25 -28.64
CA ALA A 7 27.50 -20.39 -27.47
C ALA A 7 26.75 -21.13 -26.35
N ASP A 8 27.53 -21.70 -25.43
CA ASP A 8 27.07 -22.01 -24.07
C ASP A 8 26.91 -20.68 -23.32
N HIS A 9 25.72 -20.40 -22.81
CA HIS A 9 25.50 -19.66 -21.57
C HIS A 9 24.04 -19.84 -21.13
N ASP A 10 23.75 -21.02 -20.59
CA ASP A 10 22.58 -21.24 -19.75
C ASP A 10 23.09 -21.79 -18.41
N GLN A 11 23.59 -20.90 -17.56
CA GLN A 11 23.78 -21.20 -16.13
C GLN A 11 22.69 -20.47 -15.35
N ALA A 12 21.54 -21.11 -15.25
CA ALA A 12 20.58 -20.83 -14.20
C ALA A 12 21.31 -21.02 -12.85
N GLY A 13 21.47 -19.94 -12.09
CA GLY A 13 21.96 -20.01 -10.73
C GLY A 13 21.10 -20.94 -9.86
N PRO A 14 21.64 -21.44 -8.73
CA PRO A 14 20.92 -22.38 -7.89
C PRO A 14 19.55 -21.80 -7.50
N ALA A 15 18.51 -22.63 -7.63
CA ALA A 15 17.17 -22.27 -7.17
C ALA A 15 17.25 -21.84 -5.70
N PRO A 16 16.67 -20.68 -5.33
CA PRO A 16 16.69 -20.24 -3.94
C PRO A 16 16.00 -21.29 -3.07
N ASP A 17 16.60 -21.56 -1.91
CA ASP A 17 16.08 -22.48 -0.91
C ASP A 17 14.63 -22.11 -0.56
N ALA A 18 13.69 -23.03 -0.78
CA ALA A 18 12.26 -22.79 -0.64
C ALA A 18 11.83 -22.40 0.80
N GLY A 19 12.73 -22.54 1.78
CA GLY A 19 12.55 -22.07 3.16
C GLY A 19 13.07 -20.65 3.46
N ALA A 20 13.91 -20.07 2.59
CA ALA A 20 14.59 -18.78 2.85
C ALA A 20 13.68 -17.55 2.64
N ASP A 21 12.50 -17.76 2.07
CA ASP A 21 11.58 -16.72 1.64
C ASP A 21 10.38 -16.50 2.57
N ARG A 22 10.39 -17.16 3.74
CA ARG A 22 9.45 -16.90 4.83
C ARG A 22 10.23 -16.53 6.09
N PRO A 23 9.66 -15.69 6.97
CA PRO A 23 10.23 -15.46 8.28
C PRO A 23 10.24 -16.79 9.05
N ALA A 24 11.25 -16.98 9.89
CA ALA A 24 11.30 -18.16 10.76
C ALA A 24 10.00 -18.26 11.60
N PRO A 25 9.47 -19.46 11.86
CA PRO A 25 8.28 -19.64 12.69
C PRO A 25 8.40 -18.89 14.03
N GLY A 26 7.34 -18.17 14.41
CA GLY A 26 7.34 -17.38 15.65
C GLY A 26 8.01 -16.00 15.54
N THR A 27 8.63 -15.66 14.40
CA THR A 27 9.12 -14.28 14.17
C THR A 27 7.92 -13.33 14.07
N PRO A 28 7.80 -12.33 14.98
CA PRO A 28 6.66 -11.43 14.98
C PRO A 28 6.62 -10.57 13.70
N PRO A 29 5.43 -10.25 13.16
CA PRO A 29 5.31 -9.29 12.09
C PRO A 29 5.87 -7.93 12.51
N HIS A 30 6.62 -7.30 11.61
CA HIS A 30 7.07 -5.91 11.76
C HIS A 30 6.30 -5.01 10.81
N VAL A 31 5.42 -4.16 11.35
CA VAL A 31 4.62 -3.19 10.60
C VAL A 31 5.26 -1.80 10.68
N THR A 32 5.25 -1.06 9.57
CA THR A 32 5.82 0.30 9.50
C THR A 32 4.81 1.27 8.91
N TYR A 33 4.78 2.49 9.46
CA TYR A 33 3.95 3.60 9.00
C TYR A 33 4.80 4.84 8.77
N PHE A 34 4.49 5.62 7.74
CA PHE A 34 5.05 6.95 7.51
C PHE A 34 3.91 7.93 7.30
N PHE A 35 3.94 9.07 8.01
CA PHE A 35 2.86 10.05 7.98
C PHE A 35 3.32 11.44 8.41
N ASP A 36 2.60 12.46 7.95
CA ASP A 36 2.70 13.82 8.47
C ASP A 36 1.67 14.04 9.59
N THR A 37 1.68 15.24 10.19
CA THR A 37 0.75 15.60 11.28
C THR A 37 -0.71 15.45 10.87
N ALA A 38 -1.05 15.74 9.61
CA ALA A 38 -2.42 15.63 9.11
C ALA A 38 -2.90 14.18 8.99
N PHE A 39 -1.99 13.24 8.73
CA PHE A 39 -2.30 11.80 8.68
C PHE A 39 -2.13 11.08 10.03
N ALA A 40 -1.61 11.74 11.07
CA ALA A 40 -1.44 11.14 12.39
C ALA A 40 -2.76 10.58 12.97
N PRO A 41 -3.92 11.27 12.91
CA PRO A 41 -5.17 10.75 13.47
C PRO A 41 -5.64 9.46 12.78
N CYS A 42 -5.64 9.39 11.44
CA CYS A 42 -6.07 8.17 10.74
C CYS A 42 -5.07 7.03 10.92
N THR A 43 -3.78 7.33 11.04
CA THR A 43 -2.74 6.32 11.34
C THR A 43 -2.96 5.66 12.70
N LEU A 44 -3.38 6.41 13.73
CA LEU A 44 -3.76 5.84 15.03
C LEU A 44 -4.98 4.92 14.93
N VAL A 45 -5.96 5.26 14.08
CA VAL A 45 -7.11 4.38 13.81
C VAL A 45 -6.67 3.10 13.10
N SER A 46 -5.77 3.21 12.11
CA SER A 46 -5.16 2.06 11.44
C SER A 46 -4.40 1.18 12.42
N LEU A 47 -3.56 1.77 13.28
CA LEU A 47 -2.80 1.07 14.33
C LEU A 47 -3.72 0.23 15.22
N LEU A 48 -4.81 0.82 15.73
CA LEU A 48 -5.78 0.06 16.54
C LEU A 48 -6.35 -1.13 15.77
N SER A 49 -6.68 -0.95 14.48
CA SER A 49 -7.21 -2.04 13.67
C SER A 49 -6.20 -3.18 13.50
N VAL A 50 -4.91 -2.86 13.32
CA VAL A 50 -3.83 -3.85 13.23
C VAL A 50 -3.68 -4.61 14.53
N LEU A 51 -3.60 -3.90 15.66
CA LEU A 51 -3.41 -4.49 16.99
C LEU A 51 -4.59 -5.38 17.41
N ARG A 52 -5.83 -5.01 17.05
CA ARG A 52 -7.02 -5.83 17.32
C ARG A 52 -7.14 -7.08 16.46
N ARG A 53 -6.54 -7.09 15.27
CA ARG A 53 -6.70 -8.18 14.29
C ARG A 53 -5.54 -9.14 14.22
N THR A 54 -4.37 -8.73 14.70
CA THR A 54 -3.14 -9.53 14.68
C THR A 54 -2.83 -9.98 16.10
N PRO A 55 -3.30 -11.17 16.52
CA PRO A 55 -3.00 -11.69 17.84
C PRO A 55 -1.52 -12.07 17.95
N GLY A 56 -1.01 -12.08 19.17
CA GLY A 56 0.38 -12.46 19.43
C GLY A 56 1.35 -11.27 19.43
N PRO A 57 2.66 -11.56 19.57
CA PRO A 57 3.69 -10.55 19.46
C PRO A 57 3.72 -9.87 18.10
N ILE A 58 3.79 -8.54 18.09
CA ILE A 58 3.89 -7.71 16.87
C ILE A 58 4.83 -6.54 17.15
N ARG A 59 5.67 -6.17 16.18
CA ARG A 59 6.43 -4.92 16.21
C ARG A 59 5.76 -3.90 15.31
N VAL A 60 5.57 -2.67 15.79
CA VAL A 60 5.09 -1.56 14.97
C VAL A 60 5.99 -0.36 15.15
N THR A 61 6.55 0.15 14.05
CA THR A 61 7.32 1.40 14.05
C THR A 61 6.57 2.49 13.30
N LEU A 62 6.34 3.62 13.97
CA LEU A 62 5.70 4.80 13.43
C LEU A 62 6.76 5.86 13.11
N HIS A 63 6.77 6.34 11.87
CA HIS A 63 7.70 7.34 11.36
C HIS A 63 7.00 8.66 11.05
N PRO A 64 6.75 9.51 12.07
CA PRO A 64 6.27 10.86 11.84
C PRO A 64 7.35 11.67 11.11
N THR A 65 6.94 12.48 10.15
CA THR A 65 7.86 13.33 9.35
C THR A 65 7.89 14.78 9.81
N GLU A 66 7.08 15.07 10.82
CA GLU A 66 6.89 16.35 11.48
C GLU A 66 6.78 16.08 13.00
N ASP A 67 6.55 17.12 13.81
CA ASP A 67 6.35 16.96 15.25
C ASP A 67 5.19 15.99 15.53
N PRO A 68 5.45 14.85 16.20
CA PRO A 68 4.41 13.87 16.50
C PRO A 68 3.41 14.33 17.58
N GLY A 69 3.68 15.45 18.27
CA GLY A 69 2.80 15.99 19.30
C GLY A 69 2.51 14.97 20.40
N THR A 70 1.24 14.54 20.50
CA THR A 70 0.78 13.62 21.56
C THR A 70 1.05 12.14 21.28
N MET A 71 1.61 11.79 20.10
CA MET A 71 1.75 10.40 19.67
C MET A 71 2.54 9.53 20.64
N ALA A 72 3.61 10.04 21.27
CA ALA A 72 4.40 9.27 22.23
C ALA A 72 3.52 8.78 23.39
N ARG A 73 2.71 9.69 23.96
CA ARG A 73 1.73 9.36 25.00
C ARG A 73 0.63 8.43 24.49
N ASP A 74 0.15 8.63 23.26
CA ASP A 74 -0.84 7.73 22.68
C ASP A 74 -0.28 6.29 22.55
N LEU A 75 0.98 6.13 22.15
CA LEU A 75 1.64 4.83 22.06
C LEU A 75 1.86 4.17 23.42
N GLU A 76 2.06 4.93 24.50
CA GLU A 76 2.07 4.38 25.86
C GLU A 76 0.70 3.77 26.23
N ILE A 77 -0.39 4.46 25.88
CA ILE A 77 -1.76 3.97 26.11
C ILE A 77 -2.03 2.71 25.27
N TYR A 78 -1.63 2.72 23.99
CA TYR A 78 -1.73 1.53 23.14
C TYR A 78 -0.88 0.37 23.68
N GLY A 79 0.36 0.63 24.11
CA GLY A 79 1.26 -0.39 24.66
C GLY A 79 0.70 -1.03 25.92
N ALA A 80 0.08 -0.24 26.81
CA ALA A 80 -0.60 -0.76 27.99
C ALA A 80 -1.82 -1.63 27.64
N ALA A 81 -2.59 -1.26 26.62
CA ALA A 81 -3.75 -2.03 26.15
C ALA A 81 -3.37 -3.27 25.34
N PHE A 82 -2.19 -3.28 24.72
CA PHE A 82 -1.69 -4.35 23.87
C PHE A 82 -0.26 -4.75 24.30
N PRO A 83 -0.10 -5.42 25.46
CA PRO A 83 1.22 -5.65 26.07
C PRO A 83 2.13 -6.61 25.28
N GLN A 84 1.59 -7.31 24.27
CA GLN A 84 2.38 -8.14 23.36
C GLN A 84 2.98 -7.34 22.19
N ALA A 85 2.59 -6.07 22.01
CA ALA A 85 3.07 -5.21 20.94
C ALA A 85 4.33 -4.41 21.36
N ASP A 86 5.38 -4.47 20.54
CA ASP A 86 6.55 -3.60 20.58
C ASP A 86 6.26 -2.36 19.71
N LEU A 87 5.80 -1.28 20.34
CA LEU A 87 5.44 -0.03 19.67
C LEU A 87 6.58 0.99 19.75
N ARG A 88 6.98 1.53 18.61
CA ARG A 88 8.08 2.49 18.52
C ARG A 88 7.69 3.73 17.73
N LEU A 89 8.22 4.87 18.18
CA LEU A 89 8.10 6.15 17.48
C LEU A 89 9.51 6.58 17.06
N GLU A 90 9.76 6.60 15.76
CA GLU A 90 11.08 6.88 15.18
C GLU A 90 10.93 7.96 14.10
N PRO A 91 10.99 9.26 14.46
CA PRO A 91 10.80 10.34 13.51
C PRO A 91 11.80 10.31 12.34
N VAL A 92 11.35 10.74 11.17
CA VAL A 92 12.17 10.80 9.95
C VAL A 92 12.28 12.24 9.48
N ASP A 93 13.51 12.75 9.46
CA ASP A 93 13.77 14.11 9.01
C ASP A 93 13.71 14.22 7.48
N LEU A 94 12.76 15.00 6.98
CA LEU A 94 12.63 15.33 5.57
C LEU A 94 13.04 16.77 5.24
N ALA A 95 13.66 17.49 6.17
CA ALA A 95 14.18 18.83 5.95
C ALA A 95 15.03 18.95 4.66
N PRO A 96 15.92 18.00 4.32
CA PRO A 96 16.70 18.05 3.08
C PRO A 96 15.84 18.11 1.80
N PHE A 97 14.63 17.54 1.83
CA PHE A 97 13.75 17.41 0.65
C PHE A 97 12.64 18.47 0.60
N ARG A 98 12.60 19.44 1.53
CA ARG A 98 11.57 20.51 1.56
C ARG A 98 11.57 21.40 0.32
N HIS A 99 12.69 21.46 -0.41
CA HIS A 99 12.83 22.20 -1.65
C HIS A 99 12.02 21.59 -2.81
N LEU A 100 11.63 20.31 -2.71
CA LEU A 100 10.85 19.64 -3.75
C LEU A 100 9.43 20.21 -3.78
N LYS A 101 8.96 20.58 -4.98
CA LYS A 101 7.60 21.11 -5.19
C LYS A 101 6.55 20.18 -4.55
N ARG A 102 5.68 20.77 -3.72
CA ARG A 102 4.46 20.10 -3.23
C ARG A 102 3.64 19.65 -4.43
N GLY A 103 3.44 18.34 -4.53
CA GLY A 103 2.62 17.71 -5.57
C GLY A 103 1.21 17.45 -5.05
N ARG A 104 0.50 16.51 -5.69
CA ARG A 104 -0.78 16.00 -5.18
C ARG A 104 -0.66 15.17 -3.90
N LEU A 105 0.54 14.63 -3.64
CA LEU A 105 0.85 13.85 -2.44
C LEU A 105 1.86 14.61 -1.58
N PRO A 106 1.74 14.54 -0.25
CA PRO A 106 2.68 15.17 0.67
C PRO A 106 4.06 14.54 0.56
N LEU A 107 5.07 15.23 1.09
CA LEU A 107 6.45 14.71 1.11
C LEU A 107 6.55 13.44 1.98
N ALA A 108 5.72 13.32 3.02
CA ALA A 108 5.62 12.14 3.86
C ALA A 108 5.31 10.84 3.08
N ALA A 109 4.55 10.94 1.98
CA ALA A 109 4.29 9.81 1.09
C ALA A 109 5.58 9.28 0.42
N ARG A 110 6.67 10.05 0.41
CA ARG A 110 7.96 9.62 -0.16
C ARG A 110 8.89 9.01 0.88
N SER A 111 8.62 9.18 2.18
CA SER A 111 9.51 8.71 3.25
C SER A 111 9.66 7.19 3.30
N ARG A 112 8.63 6.45 2.83
CA ARG A 112 8.71 4.98 2.69
C ARG A 112 9.86 4.49 1.82
N LEU A 113 10.37 5.35 0.94
CA LEU A 113 11.55 5.06 0.10
C LEU A 113 12.82 4.88 0.92
N LEU A 114 12.86 5.42 2.15
CA LEU A 114 13.99 5.33 3.08
C LEU A 114 13.98 4.03 3.90
N LEU A 115 12.96 3.18 3.76
CA LEU A 115 12.83 1.92 4.51
C LEU A 115 14.12 1.08 4.53
N PRO A 116 14.83 0.85 3.40
CA PRO A 116 16.05 0.04 3.41
C PRO A 116 17.24 0.64 4.16
N GLU A 117 17.24 1.97 4.39
CA GLU A 117 18.28 2.68 5.16
C GLU A 117 18.01 2.62 6.66
N ILE A 118 16.74 2.72 7.06
CA ILE A 118 16.34 2.84 8.48
C ILE A 118 15.95 1.51 9.13
N HIS A 119 15.57 0.49 8.34
CA HIS A 119 15.16 -0.83 8.84
C HIS A 119 15.94 -1.99 8.21
N ARG A 120 15.90 -3.14 8.90
CA ARG A 120 16.50 -4.41 8.48
C ARG A 120 15.47 -5.54 8.47
N GLY A 121 15.76 -6.61 7.74
CA GLY A 121 14.86 -7.75 7.65
C GLY A 121 13.59 -7.48 6.84
N ARG A 122 12.55 -8.25 7.12
CA ARG A 122 11.24 -8.13 6.47
C ARG A 122 10.37 -7.09 7.19
N VAL A 123 9.57 -6.35 6.44
CA VAL A 123 8.57 -5.40 6.98
C VAL A 123 7.27 -5.46 6.18
N ILE A 124 6.15 -5.16 6.83
CA ILE A 124 4.88 -4.78 6.20
C ILE A 124 4.79 -3.26 6.26
N TYR A 125 4.79 -2.61 5.11
CA TYR A 125 4.48 -1.19 5.01
C TYR A 125 2.97 -1.00 4.83
N LEU A 126 2.39 -0.06 5.59
CA LEU A 126 0.99 0.38 5.47
C LEU A 126 0.91 1.90 5.34
N ASP A 127 0.08 2.38 4.42
CA ASP A 127 -0.43 3.75 4.45
C ASP A 127 -1.27 3.96 5.73
N GLY A 128 -1.29 5.19 6.25
CA GLY A 128 -2.05 5.52 7.48
C GLY A 128 -3.57 5.45 7.31
N ASP A 129 -4.07 5.35 6.07
CA ASP A 129 -5.49 5.35 5.74
C ASP A 129 -6.02 3.98 5.33
N VAL A 130 -5.56 2.97 6.06
CA VAL A 130 -6.04 1.60 5.95
C VAL A 130 -6.77 1.14 7.22
N ILE A 131 -7.58 0.09 7.06
CA ILE A 131 -8.15 -0.68 8.17
C ILE A 131 -7.85 -2.14 7.92
N ALA A 132 -7.14 -2.77 8.85
CA ALA A 132 -6.96 -4.21 8.88
C ALA A 132 -8.26 -4.88 9.38
N ARG A 133 -8.73 -5.86 8.62
CA ARG A 133 -9.93 -6.66 8.90
C ARG A 133 -9.58 -8.13 9.21
N ARG A 134 -8.37 -8.55 8.86
CA ARG A 134 -7.83 -9.91 9.05
C ARG A 134 -6.46 -9.86 9.70
N ASP A 135 -6.02 -11.02 10.18
CA ASP A 135 -4.72 -11.24 10.81
C ASP A 135 -3.57 -11.00 9.81
N LEU A 136 -2.64 -10.11 10.17
CA LEU A 136 -1.49 -9.79 9.33
C LEU A 136 -0.40 -10.86 9.35
N ASN A 137 -0.46 -11.86 10.24
CA ASN A 137 0.46 -12.99 10.19
C ASN A 137 0.38 -13.74 8.85
N ALA A 138 -0.80 -13.84 8.25
CA ALA A 138 -0.96 -14.47 6.94
C ALA A 138 -0.23 -13.70 5.83
N LEU A 139 -0.29 -12.36 5.85
CA LEU A 139 0.48 -11.52 4.93
C LEU A 139 1.98 -11.64 5.20
N TRP A 140 2.38 -11.55 6.47
CA TRP A 140 3.77 -11.66 6.92
C TRP A 140 4.45 -12.96 6.48
N GLN A 141 3.72 -14.07 6.58
CA GLN A 141 4.16 -15.43 6.21
C GLN A 141 4.03 -15.74 4.72
N THR A 142 3.66 -14.74 3.90
CA THR A 142 3.65 -14.92 2.45
C THR A 142 5.06 -15.23 1.95
N ASP A 143 5.17 -16.31 1.20
CA ASP A 143 6.38 -16.67 0.45
C ASP A 143 6.58 -15.66 -0.68
N LEU A 144 7.69 -14.92 -0.66
CA LEU A 144 8.00 -13.92 -1.68
C LEU A 144 8.55 -14.52 -2.99
N GLN A 145 8.75 -15.83 -3.08
CA GLN A 145 9.15 -16.54 -4.31
C GLN A 145 10.39 -15.95 -5.00
N GLY A 146 11.41 -15.66 -4.22
CA GLY A 146 12.64 -15.02 -4.65
C GLY A 146 12.49 -13.53 -4.96
N ARG A 147 11.34 -12.87 -4.68
CA ARG A 147 11.14 -11.44 -4.96
C ARG A 147 11.46 -10.55 -3.77
N ALA A 148 11.84 -9.30 -4.04
CA ALA A 148 12.18 -8.30 -3.04
C ALA A 148 10.94 -7.73 -2.33
N ILE A 149 9.82 -7.63 -3.06
CA ILE A 149 8.56 -7.12 -2.51
C ILE A 149 7.36 -7.99 -2.90
N GLY A 150 6.29 -7.89 -2.12
CA GLY A 150 4.94 -8.31 -2.47
C GLY A 150 4.00 -7.10 -2.44
N ALA A 151 3.23 -6.89 -3.51
CA ALA A 151 2.26 -5.80 -3.60
C ALA A 151 1.03 -6.18 -4.44
N CYS A 152 -0.10 -5.50 -4.22
CA CYS A 152 -1.34 -5.74 -4.97
C CYS A 152 -1.40 -4.89 -6.24
N LEU A 153 -1.97 -5.42 -7.33
CA LEU A 153 -2.23 -4.64 -8.55
C LEU A 153 -3.10 -3.43 -8.24
N ALA A 154 -2.81 -2.29 -8.87
CA ALA A 154 -3.63 -1.09 -8.74
C ALA A 154 -4.96 -1.29 -9.50
N PRO A 155 -6.11 -1.46 -8.81
CA PRO A 155 -7.39 -1.83 -9.44
C PRO A 155 -7.85 -0.79 -10.48
N GLY A 156 -7.55 0.49 -10.24
CA GLY A 156 -7.85 1.57 -11.17
C GLY A 156 -7.16 1.44 -12.53
N VAL A 157 -5.91 0.97 -12.55
CA VAL A 157 -5.15 0.71 -13.78
C VAL A 157 -5.72 -0.52 -14.49
N GLN A 158 -5.93 -1.60 -13.74
CA GLN A 158 -6.47 -2.86 -14.27
C GLN A 158 -7.83 -2.68 -14.95
N VAL A 159 -8.77 -1.99 -14.28
CA VAL A 159 -10.09 -1.69 -14.82
C VAL A 159 -10.01 -0.79 -16.06
N MET A 160 -9.10 0.18 -16.09
CA MET A 160 -8.95 1.08 -17.23
C MET A 160 -8.47 0.35 -18.49
N LEU A 161 -7.46 -0.51 -18.34
CA LEU A 161 -6.93 -1.34 -19.43
C LEU A 161 -7.98 -2.37 -19.88
N ALA A 162 -8.65 -3.04 -18.93
CA ALA A 162 -9.72 -3.98 -19.21
C ALA A 162 -10.87 -3.34 -20.02
N LYS A 163 -11.30 -2.13 -19.63
CA LYS A 163 -12.39 -1.42 -20.30
C LYS A 163 -12.07 -1.11 -21.77
N ALA A 164 -10.82 -0.83 -22.13
CA ALA A 164 -10.46 -0.55 -23.52
C ALA A 164 -10.47 -1.79 -24.41
N ARG A 165 -10.28 -2.98 -23.84
CA ARG A 165 -10.35 -4.26 -24.56
C ARG A 165 -11.79 -4.65 -24.92
N THR A 166 -12.76 -4.22 -24.11
CA THR A 166 -14.16 -4.67 -24.22
C THR A 166 -15.14 -3.57 -24.65
N SER A 167 -14.81 -2.30 -24.43
CA SER A 167 -15.67 -1.16 -24.76
C SER A 167 -15.37 -0.59 -26.14
N ARG A 168 -16.42 -0.32 -26.93
CA ARG A 168 -16.31 0.41 -28.21
C ARG A 168 -16.16 1.93 -28.04
N ALA A 169 -16.27 2.45 -26.81
CA ALA A 169 -16.23 3.89 -26.56
C ALA A 169 -14.83 4.47 -26.83
N ALA A 170 -14.75 5.54 -27.63
CA ALA A 170 -13.49 6.24 -27.90
C ALA A 170 -12.81 6.75 -26.61
N SER A 171 -13.60 7.16 -25.63
CA SER A 171 -13.11 7.58 -24.31
C SER A 171 -12.41 6.47 -23.52
N ALA A 172 -12.85 5.21 -23.69
CA ALA A 172 -12.20 4.05 -23.05
C ALA A 172 -10.83 3.78 -23.67
N ARG A 173 -10.74 3.78 -25.01
CA ARG A 173 -9.46 3.63 -25.74
C ARG A 173 -8.48 4.75 -25.37
N LYS A 174 -8.91 6.01 -25.44
CA LYS A 174 -8.08 7.17 -25.06
C LYS A 174 -7.55 7.08 -23.62
N ALA A 175 -8.36 6.57 -22.69
CA ALA A 175 -7.93 6.39 -21.30
C ALA A 175 -6.86 5.29 -21.16
N ALA A 176 -7.02 4.16 -21.86
CA ALA A 176 -6.01 3.11 -21.88
C ALA A 176 -4.73 3.56 -22.61
N ASP A 177 -4.83 4.25 -23.74
CA ASP A 177 -3.68 4.78 -24.47
C ASP A 177 -2.87 5.74 -23.60
N LYS A 178 -3.55 6.61 -22.85
CA LYS A 178 -2.89 7.51 -21.87
C LYS A 178 -2.17 6.72 -20.77
N THR A 179 -2.78 5.62 -20.31
CA THR A 179 -2.19 4.74 -19.30
C THR A 179 -0.94 4.02 -19.84
N LEU A 180 -1.02 3.43 -21.03
CA LEU A 180 0.13 2.77 -21.68
C LEU A 180 1.23 3.78 -22.04
N ALA A 181 0.86 4.99 -22.49
CA ALA A 181 1.81 6.07 -22.74
C ALA A 181 2.52 6.54 -21.48
N ARG A 182 1.86 6.46 -20.31
CA ARG A 182 2.51 6.69 -19.03
C ARG A 182 3.54 5.61 -18.73
N GLY A 183 3.23 4.32 -18.92
CA GLY A 183 4.19 3.23 -18.76
C GLY A 183 5.47 3.44 -19.57
N ARG A 184 5.33 3.86 -20.84
CA ARG A 184 6.49 4.23 -21.70
C ARG A 184 7.36 5.35 -21.12
N LYS A 185 6.78 6.29 -20.38
CA LYS A 185 7.52 7.38 -19.69
C LYS A 185 8.12 6.95 -18.36
N LEU A 186 7.67 5.83 -17.81
CA LEU A 186 8.14 5.22 -16.58
C LEU A 186 9.09 4.06 -16.94
N ASP A 187 10.12 4.37 -17.73
CA ASP A 187 11.12 3.39 -18.18
C ASP A 187 10.53 2.13 -18.88
N GLY A 188 9.40 2.31 -19.56
CA GLY A 188 8.75 1.21 -20.28
C GLY A 188 8.14 0.13 -19.39
N ILE A 189 7.80 0.44 -18.13
CA ILE A 189 7.12 -0.53 -17.26
C ILE A 189 5.80 -1.02 -17.87
N ASP A 190 5.50 -2.30 -17.65
CA ASP A 190 4.21 -2.86 -18.01
C ASP A 190 3.11 -2.42 -17.04
N MET A 191 2.16 -1.64 -17.56
CA MET A 191 1.03 -1.15 -16.78
C MET A 191 0.05 -2.24 -16.35
N HIS A 192 0.05 -3.42 -16.99
CA HIS A 192 -0.70 -4.58 -16.50
C HIS A 192 -0.13 -5.12 -15.19
N GLY A 193 1.16 -4.91 -14.95
CA GLY A 193 1.84 -5.26 -13.71
C GLY A 193 1.83 -4.19 -12.63
N TYR A 194 1.25 -3.01 -12.91
CA TYR A 194 1.36 -1.83 -12.04
C TYR A 194 0.64 -2.03 -10.71
N PHE A 195 1.36 -1.86 -9.59
CA PHE A 195 0.88 -2.09 -8.24
C PHE A 195 0.55 -0.80 -7.47
N ASN A 196 -0.32 -0.92 -6.48
CA ASN A 196 -0.57 0.13 -5.50
C ASN A 196 0.44 0.02 -4.34
N SER A 197 1.05 1.14 -3.94
CA SER A 197 2.13 1.16 -2.93
C SER A 197 1.67 1.37 -1.48
N GLY A 198 0.35 1.41 -1.22
CA GLY A 198 -0.17 1.66 0.13
C GLY A 198 -0.19 0.46 1.06
N VAL A 199 0.01 -0.74 0.54
CA VAL A 199 0.27 -1.96 1.32
C VAL A 199 1.33 -2.76 0.59
N MET A 200 2.46 -3.01 1.26
CA MET A 200 3.57 -3.75 0.69
C MET A 200 4.20 -4.66 1.74
N LEU A 201 4.57 -5.88 1.34
CA LEU A 201 5.48 -6.74 2.08
C LEU A 201 6.87 -6.56 1.47
N LEU A 202 7.87 -6.19 2.26
CA LEU A 202 9.22 -5.93 1.76
C LEU A 202 10.24 -6.78 2.50
N ASP A 203 11.17 -7.38 1.75
CA ASP A 203 12.40 -7.95 2.28
C ASP A 203 13.53 -6.93 2.08
N LEU A 204 13.82 -6.14 3.12
CA LEU A 204 14.79 -5.05 3.04
C LEU A 204 16.22 -5.56 2.87
N ASP A 205 16.51 -6.78 3.36
CA ASP A 205 17.82 -7.41 3.19
C ASP A 205 18.03 -7.81 1.73
N ARG A 206 17.00 -8.38 1.08
CA ARG A 206 17.02 -8.66 -0.34
C ARG A 206 17.08 -7.41 -1.21
N ILE A 207 16.33 -6.36 -0.86
CA ILE A 207 16.40 -5.06 -1.55
C ILE A 207 17.85 -4.54 -1.55
N ARG A 208 18.56 -4.64 -0.41
CA ARG A 208 19.98 -4.28 -0.33
C ARG A 208 20.88 -5.22 -1.14
N ALA A 209 20.70 -6.53 -1.00
CA ALA A 209 21.51 -7.53 -1.71
C ALA A 209 21.40 -7.43 -3.24
N ARG A 210 20.28 -6.92 -3.76
CA ARG A 210 20.05 -6.72 -5.20
C ARG A 210 20.46 -5.34 -5.71
N GLY A 211 21.05 -4.50 -4.86
CA GLY A 211 21.39 -3.12 -5.21
C GLY A 211 20.17 -2.24 -5.48
N LEU A 212 18.97 -2.65 -5.04
CA LEU A 212 17.72 -1.90 -5.24
C LEU A 212 17.51 -0.84 -4.16
N ALA A 213 18.24 -0.90 -3.04
CA ALA A 213 18.16 0.10 -1.97
C ALA A 213 18.56 1.50 -2.45
N GLU A 214 19.64 1.60 -3.23
CA GLU A 214 20.13 2.87 -3.76
C GLU A 214 19.11 3.57 -4.69
N PRO A 215 18.58 2.92 -5.75
CA PRO A 215 17.55 3.54 -6.56
C PRO A 215 16.24 3.75 -5.78
N MET A 216 15.87 2.86 -4.85
CA MET A 216 14.65 3.03 -4.05
C MET A 216 14.66 4.35 -3.28
N ARG A 217 15.76 4.70 -2.61
CA ARG A 217 15.86 5.86 -1.70
C ARG A 217 15.88 7.23 -2.40
N ASP A 218 15.91 7.27 -3.73
CA ASP A 218 15.97 8.51 -4.50
C ASP A 218 14.63 9.27 -4.48
N ILE A 219 14.41 10.01 -3.39
CA ILE A 219 13.23 10.86 -3.19
C ILE A 219 13.15 11.95 -4.26
N GLU A 220 14.27 12.49 -4.73
CA GLU A 220 14.30 13.58 -5.70
C GLU A 220 13.81 13.13 -7.08
N ALA A 221 14.24 11.95 -7.54
CA ALA A 221 13.78 11.39 -8.81
C ALA A 221 12.26 11.28 -8.89
N THR A 222 11.60 10.99 -7.77
CA THR A 222 10.14 10.86 -7.71
C THR A 222 9.40 12.15 -8.07
N ALA A 223 10.02 13.32 -7.92
CA ALA A 223 9.39 14.61 -8.13
C ALA A 223 8.93 14.83 -9.59
N ARG A 224 9.51 14.07 -10.52
CA ARG A 224 9.26 14.13 -11.97
C ARG A 224 7.99 13.36 -12.39
N TYR A 225 7.46 12.51 -11.52
CA TYR A 225 6.38 11.57 -11.88
C TYR A 225 5.02 11.96 -11.30
N THR A 226 3.95 11.45 -11.93
CA THR A 226 2.57 11.89 -11.61
C THR A 226 2.10 11.33 -10.28
N SER A 227 2.31 10.04 -10.04
CA SER A 227 2.03 9.37 -8.75
C SER A 227 3.27 9.25 -7.87
N ARG A 228 4.30 10.07 -8.14
CA ARG A 228 5.49 10.24 -7.30
C ARG A 228 6.14 8.90 -6.93
N ASP A 229 6.15 8.57 -5.65
CA ASP A 229 6.74 7.37 -5.07
C ASP A 229 6.12 6.09 -5.64
N GLN A 230 4.82 6.02 -5.89
CA GLN A 230 4.21 4.81 -6.46
C GLN A 230 4.71 4.54 -7.89
N ASP A 231 4.89 5.58 -8.70
CA ASP A 231 5.49 5.43 -10.03
C ASP A 231 6.93 4.95 -9.93
N TRP A 232 7.69 5.57 -9.02
CA TRP A 232 9.09 5.23 -8.78
C TRP A 232 9.27 3.80 -8.32
N LEU A 233 8.47 3.35 -7.34
CA LEU A 233 8.49 1.98 -6.83
C LEU A 233 8.12 0.95 -7.92
N ASN A 234 7.19 1.29 -8.81
CA ASN A 234 6.87 0.43 -9.95
C ASN A 234 8.01 0.34 -10.98
N MET A 235 8.84 1.38 -11.12
CA MET A 235 10.06 1.33 -11.92
C MET A 235 11.15 0.49 -11.24
N VAL A 236 11.43 0.76 -9.96
CA VAL A 236 12.49 0.07 -9.20
C VAL A 236 12.21 -1.44 -9.07
N PHE A 237 10.95 -1.82 -8.82
CA PHE A 237 10.56 -3.22 -8.59
C PHE A 237 9.87 -3.88 -9.80
N ARG A 238 10.12 -3.38 -11.01
CA ARG A 238 9.52 -3.86 -12.26
C ARG A 238 9.76 -5.36 -12.54
N ASP A 239 10.88 -5.90 -12.07
CA ASP A 239 11.26 -7.31 -12.26
C ASP A 239 11.41 -8.04 -10.92
N ASP A 240 11.01 -7.41 -9.81
CA ASP A 240 11.33 -7.90 -8.47
C ASP A 240 10.17 -7.82 -7.47
N ARG A 241 8.98 -8.15 -7.97
CA ARG A 241 7.75 -8.16 -7.17
C ARG A 241 6.97 -9.45 -7.32
N LEU A 242 6.36 -9.88 -6.22
CA LEU A 242 5.26 -10.83 -6.19
C LEU A 242 3.95 -10.05 -6.23
N ILE A 243 3.01 -10.49 -7.06
CA ILE A 243 1.66 -9.90 -7.06
C ILE A 243 0.79 -10.60 -6.01
N LEU A 244 0.47 -9.87 -4.94
CA LEU A 244 -0.35 -10.37 -3.84
C LEU A 244 -1.84 -10.49 -4.23
N PRO A 245 -2.60 -11.33 -3.49
CA PRO A 245 -4.06 -11.35 -3.57
C PRO A 245 -4.67 -9.97 -3.29
N PRO A 246 -5.59 -9.44 -4.13
CA PRO A 246 -6.05 -8.05 -4.03
C PRO A 246 -6.75 -7.67 -2.72
N GLU A 247 -7.26 -8.64 -1.97
CA GLU A 247 -7.89 -8.43 -0.67
C GLU A 247 -6.96 -7.79 0.36
N TRP A 248 -5.63 -7.88 0.18
CA TRP A 248 -4.65 -7.22 1.04
C TRP A 248 -4.51 -5.71 0.77
N ASN A 249 -5.11 -5.16 -0.28
CA ASN A 249 -5.07 -3.72 -0.56
C ASN A 249 -6.33 -3.29 -1.33
N SER A 250 -7.49 -3.41 -0.67
CA SER A 250 -8.78 -3.21 -1.31
C SER A 250 -9.20 -1.73 -1.29
N GLY A 251 -9.27 -1.10 -2.45
CA GLY A 251 -9.67 0.29 -2.61
C GLY A 251 -11.18 0.46 -2.51
N TRP A 252 -11.70 0.74 -1.31
CA TRP A 252 -13.16 0.83 -1.05
C TRP A 252 -13.94 -0.43 -1.47
N GLY A 253 -13.34 -1.62 -1.37
CA GLY A 253 -13.95 -2.87 -1.85
C GLY A 253 -13.93 -3.01 -3.38
N ASP A 254 -13.08 -2.27 -4.09
CA ASP A 254 -12.85 -2.38 -5.55
C ASP A 254 -14.11 -2.55 -6.43
N PRO A 255 -15.21 -1.80 -6.23
CA PRO A 255 -16.51 -2.05 -6.88
C PRO A 255 -16.46 -2.05 -8.42
N LYS A 256 -15.50 -1.31 -8.99
CA LYS A 256 -15.35 -1.20 -10.45
C LYS A 256 -14.81 -2.47 -11.09
N THR A 257 -14.15 -3.33 -10.32
CA THR A 257 -13.63 -4.61 -10.81
C THR A 257 -14.73 -5.64 -11.07
N GLY A 258 -15.95 -5.43 -10.55
CA GLY A 258 -17.11 -6.29 -10.78
C GLY A 258 -17.98 -5.88 -11.98
N LYS A 259 -17.57 -4.90 -12.78
CA LYS A 259 -18.36 -4.43 -13.94
C LYS A 259 -18.32 -5.45 -15.08
N SER A 260 -19.40 -5.53 -15.86
CA SER A 260 -19.53 -6.52 -16.96
C SER A 260 -18.45 -6.40 -18.03
N TYR A 261 -17.93 -5.20 -18.26
CA TYR A 261 -16.83 -4.96 -19.21
C TYR A 261 -15.45 -5.44 -18.70
N VAL A 262 -15.33 -5.81 -17.42
CA VAL A 262 -14.10 -6.37 -16.86
C VAL A 262 -14.06 -7.88 -17.18
N PRO A 263 -12.98 -8.43 -17.76
CA PRO A 263 -12.86 -9.85 -18.07
C PRO A 263 -13.11 -10.76 -16.86
N ALA A 264 -13.66 -11.96 -17.10
CA ALA A 264 -14.05 -12.90 -16.04
C ALA A 264 -12.90 -13.20 -15.08
N GLU A 265 -11.72 -13.55 -15.60
CA GLU A 265 -10.51 -13.80 -14.81
C GLU A 265 -10.17 -12.64 -13.85
N LEU A 266 -10.25 -11.40 -14.33
CA LEU A 266 -9.97 -10.22 -13.50
C LEU A 266 -11.09 -9.97 -12.49
N ARG A 267 -12.35 -10.26 -12.84
CA ARG A 267 -13.45 -10.22 -11.86
C ARG A 267 -13.20 -11.24 -10.76
N ASP A 268 -12.88 -12.48 -11.11
CA ASP A 268 -12.66 -13.58 -10.17
C ASP A 268 -11.49 -13.29 -9.24
N ARG A 269 -10.38 -12.79 -9.79
CA ARG A 269 -9.21 -12.34 -9.02
C ARG A 269 -9.57 -11.32 -7.94
N PHE A 270 -10.46 -10.37 -8.23
CA PHE A 270 -10.87 -9.32 -7.28
C PHE A 270 -12.13 -9.69 -6.47
N LYS A 271 -12.64 -10.91 -6.57
CA LYS A 271 -13.90 -11.31 -5.91
C LYS A 271 -13.84 -11.14 -4.39
N VAL A 272 -12.81 -11.69 -3.76
CA VAL A 272 -12.60 -11.58 -2.30
C VAL A 272 -12.45 -10.12 -1.90
N SER A 273 -11.69 -9.32 -2.66
CA SER A 273 -11.55 -7.88 -2.41
C SER A 273 -12.89 -7.13 -2.40
N ARG A 274 -13.86 -7.53 -3.22
CA ARG A 274 -15.19 -6.90 -3.28
C ARG A 274 -16.14 -7.34 -2.17
N GLU A 275 -15.99 -8.57 -1.70
CA GLU A 275 -16.95 -9.22 -0.79
C GLU A 275 -16.49 -9.10 0.68
N ASP A 276 -15.24 -9.47 0.93
CA ASP A 276 -14.66 -9.53 2.27
C ASP A 276 -13.12 -9.32 2.28
N PRO A 277 -12.65 -8.10 1.99
CA PRO A 277 -11.22 -7.80 1.92
C PRO A 277 -10.50 -7.90 3.27
N ALA A 278 -9.23 -8.32 3.24
CA ALA A 278 -8.38 -8.42 4.42
C ALA A 278 -7.93 -7.05 4.94
N ILE A 279 -7.68 -6.10 4.03
CA ILE A 279 -7.37 -4.70 4.34
C ILE A 279 -8.20 -3.80 3.43
N ILE A 280 -8.90 -2.83 4.04
CA ILE A 280 -9.53 -1.74 3.32
C ILE A 280 -8.57 -0.58 3.26
N HIS A 281 -8.33 -0.05 2.07
CA HIS A 281 -7.53 1.15 1.84
C HIS A 281 -8.45 2.26 1.33
N PHE A 282 -8.55 3.37 2.05
CA PHE A 282 -9.38 4.53 1.72
C PHE A 282 -8.75 5.40 0.62
N THR A 283 -8.40 4.77 -0.50
CA THR A 283 -7.78 5.42 -1.65
C THR A 283 -8.61 6.57 -2.22
N GLY A 284 -7.93 7.56 -2.78
CA GLY A 284 -8.55 8.72 -3.42
C GLY A 284 -8.82 9.89 -2.47
N PHE A 285 -9.65 10.84 -2.93
CA PHE A 285 -9.84 12.14 -2.27
C PHE A 285 -10.83 12.10 -1.11
N GLU A 286 -11.81 11.21 -1.18
CA GLU A 286 -12.79 11.07 -0.12
C GLU A 286 -12.20 10.20 0.97
N LYS A 287 -12.21 10.73 2.19
CA LYS A 287 -11.66 10.06 3.35
C LYS A 287 -12.73 9.95 4.44
N PRO A 288 -12.86 8.80 5.10
CA PRO A 288 -13.93 8.59 6.06
C PRO A 288 -13.84 9.48 7.30
N TRP A 289 -12.70 10.11 7.57
CA TRP A 289 -12.55 11.10 8.65
C TRP A 289 -12.96 12.54 8.27
N GLN A 290 -13.31 12.81 7.00
CA GLN A 290 -13.79 14.13 6.57
C GLN A 290 -15.22 14.43 7.00
N ALA A 291 -16.02 13.41 7.35
CA ALA A 291 -17.39 13.57 7.82
C ALA A 291 -17.81 12.36 8.69
N ALA A 292 -18.81 12.56 9.55
CA ALA A 292 -19.33 11.50 10.42
C ALA A 292 -20.03 10.35 9.65
N SER A 293 -20.53 10.62 8.45
CA SER A 293 -21.20 9.64 7.59
C SER A 293 -20.81 9.85 6.12
N ALA A 294 -21.01 8.80 5.31
CA ALA A 294 -20.68 8.84 3.89
C ALA A 294 -21.51 9.92 3.17
N PRO A 295 -20.88 10.90 2.49
CA PRO A 295 -21.61 11.98 1.86
C PRO A 295 -22.45 11.46 0.70
N TRP A 296 -23.64 12.06 0.52
CA TRP A 296 -24.44 11.80 -0.67
C TRP A 296 -23.73 12.32 -1.92
N ARG A 297 -23.68 11.50 -2.97
CA ARG A 297 -23.05 11.85 -4.25
C ARG A 297 -23.99 11.50 -5.40
N TRP A 298 -24.40 12.51 -6.16
CA TRP A 298 -25.25 12.34 -7.34
C TRP A 298 -24.71 11.30 -8.33
N HIS A 299 -23.40 11.30 -8.60
CA HIS A 299 -22.78 10.34 -9.51
C HIS A 299 -22.79 8.87 -9.03
N LEU A 300 -23.15 8.61 -7.76
CA LEU A 300 -23.29 7.27 -7.19
C LEU A 300 -24.73 6.75 -7.20
N VAL A 301 -25.73 7.56 -7.59
CA VAL A 301 -27.14 7.14 -7.66
C VAL A 301 -27.31 5.90 -8.53
N HIS A 302 -26.60 5.83 -9.66
CA HIS A 302 -26.62 4.69 -10.58
C HIS A 302 -25.52 3.65 -10.28
N GLN A 303 -24.91 3.69 -9.10
CA GLN A 303 -23.82 2.80 -8.70
C GLN A 303 -24.09 2.16 -7.32
N PRO A 304 -25.15 1.33 -7.20
CA PRO A 304 -25.65 0.84 -5.91
C PRO A 304 -24.59 0.07 -5.11
N LEU A 305 -23.79 -0.78 -5.76
CA LEU A 305 -22.69 -1.49 -5.09
C LEU A 305 -21.66 -0.53 -4.52
N GLN A 306 -21.21 0.46 -5.29
CA GLN A 306 -20.22 1.44 -4.83
C GLN A 306 -20.77 2.28 -3.68
N ARG A 307 -22.05 2.69 -3.74
CA ARG A 307 -22.72 3.40 -2.65
C ARG A 307 -22.79 2.55 -1.39
N ARG A 308 -23.18 1.27 -1.50
CA ARG A 308 -23.29 0.33 -0.37
C ARG A 308 -21.92 0.08 0.29
N LEU A 309 -20.90 -0.24 -0.51
CA LEU A 309 -19.55 -0.49 0.01
C LEU A 309 -18.97 0.76 0.67
N ARG A 310 -19.18 1.95 0.09
CA ARG A 310 -18.78 3.21 0.71
C ARG A 310 -19.46 3.43 2.05
N ALA A 311 -20.78 3.29 2.14
CA ALA A 311 -21.49 3.44 3.40
C ALA A 311 -20.98 2.45 4.45
N ARG A 312 -20.82 1.17 4.07
CA ARG A 312 -20.28 0.11 4.96
C ARG A 312 -18.90 0.46 5.50
N TYR A 313 -17.94 0.74 4.62
CA TYR A 313 -16.55 0.96 5.06
C TYR A 313 -16.34 2.32 5.71
N TRP A 314 -17.20 3.30 5.42
CA TRP A 314 -17.25 4.55 6.17
C TRP A 314 -17.67 4.30 7.61
N ASP A 315 -18.74 3.53 7.83
CA ASP A 315 -19.20 3.17 9.17
C ASP A 315 -18.19 2.30 9.92
N GLU A 316 -17.52 1.37 9.22
CA GLU A 316 -16.44 0.55 9.80
C GLU A 316 -15.26 1.42 10.28
N TYR A 317 -14.84 2.41 9.47
CA TYR A 317 -13.83 3.37 9.89
C TYR A 317 -14.29 4.19 11.09
N GLN A 318 -15.52 4.73 11.06
CA GLN A 318 -16.05 5.55 12.15
C GLN A 318 -16.19 4.75 13.45
N THR A 319 -16.52 3.47 13.35
CA THR A 319 -16.53 2.54 14.49
C THR A 319 -15.13 2.33 15.05
N MET A 320 -14.12 2.11 14.19
CA MET A 320 -12.73 1.99 14.65
C MET A 320 -12.21 3.30 15.24
N LYS A 321 -12.55 4.44 14.64
CA LYS A 321 -12.19 5.78 15.14
C LYS A 321 -12.76 6.00 16.53
N ARG A 322 -14.06 5.76 16.75
CA ARG A 322 -14.69 5.87 18.08
C ARG A 322 -14.00 4.97 19.11
N ALA A 323 -13.59 3.77 18.71
CA ALA A 323 -12.87 2.87 19.59
C ALA A 323 -11.46 3.35 19.94
N ALA A 324 -10.74 3.96 18.98
CA ALA A 324 -9.45 4.60 19.23
C ALA A 324 -9.59 5.82 20.14
N GLU A 325 -10.60 6.65 19.92
CA GLU A 325 -10.90 7.81 20.77
C GLU A 325 -11.27 7.41 22.19
N ALA A 326 -12.06 6.35 22.35
CA ALA A 326 -12.41 5.80 23.66
C ALA A 326 -11.19 5.26 24.40
N LEU A 327 -10.27 4.59 23.69
CA LEU A 327 -9.02 4.10 24.28
C LEU A 327 -8.09 5.24 24.70
N LEU A 328 -7.93 6.24 23.84
CA LEU A 328 -7.02 7.38 24.07
C LEU A 328 -7.60 8.42 25.03
N GLY A 329 -8.90 8.40 25.30
CA GLY A 329 -9.58 9.40 26.11
C GLY A 329 -9.62 10.79 25.48
N ARG A 330 -9.46 10.88 24.15
CA ARG A 330 -9.47 12.15 23.40
C ARG A 330 -10.00 11.97 21.98
N SER A 331 -10.45 13.06 21.37
CA SER A 331 -10.90 13.05 19.98
C SER A 331 -9.72 12.97 19.00
N LEU A 332 -9.93 12.25 17.90
CA LEU A 332 -9.06 12.13 16.74
C LEU A 332 -9.64 12.93 15.56
N HIS A 333 -9.94 14.20 15.78
CA HIS A 333 -10.28 15.12 14.71
C HIS A 333 -9.02 15.54 13.97
N THR A 334 -9.00 15.35 12.66
CA THR A 334 -8.27 16.26 11.77
C THR A 334 -9.06 17.57 11.77
N GLU A 335 -8.47 18.66 12.25
CA GLU A 335 -8.95 19.99 11.85
C GLU A 335 -9.02 19.97 10.32
N ALA A 336 -10.23 20.21 9.77
CA ALA A 336 -10.36 20.37 8.35
C ALA A 336 -9.48 21.57 7.98
N ALA A 337 -8.45 21.35 7.16
CA ALA A 337 -7.70 22.45 6.57
C ALA A 337 -8.71 23.40 5.92
N ALA A 338 -8.83 24.59 6.51
CA ALA A 338 -9.73 25.65 6.07
C ALA A 338 -9.39 26.13 4.66
#